data_AF-A0A0F9GPI2-F1
#
_entry.id   AF-A0A0F9GPI2-F1
#
_cell.length_a   1.000
_cell.length_b   1.000
_cell.length_c   1.000
_cell.angle_alpha   90.00
_cell.angle_beta   90.00
_cell.angle_gamma   90.00
#
_symmetry.space_group_name_H-M   'P 1'
#
loop_
_entity.id
_entity.type
_entity.pdbx_description
1 polymer ?
#
loop_
_entity_poly.entity_id
_entity_poly.type
_entity_poly.pdbx_seq_one_letter_code
_entity_poly.pdbx_strand_id
1 'polypeptide(L)'
;NTTFQFVGEERELLLEKFLHDMGVLNYSTGHPFIGRSQITGIRDALDAATVGPMMAVEAPAYHYKIGMPLLRHLQSLRVFSIGPEAHRWSITYDYLIFRIAAHYTRDPTMIKWFIDGKDPLHEFGEVTQLGRNEAMSFFLWLLCGEDMVLMEKEHPQWVSHMPDNPQMVKAQHIDKKIPSFRMGLINLMEQAQVDRRAFTFWGRLSPPRLSPAELLHFTLFGSVKDLLDVVVVSIANNGSSNHWFRTDEENELDYWLRARIVGYNRDADVQQWQQFLENIAGLNDPLMGTKLDAKVNVE
;
A
#
# COMPACT_ATOMS: atom_id res chain seq x y z
N ASN A 1 12.43 33.47 17.54
CA ASN A 1 12.65 33.84 16.12
C ASN A 1 14.02 33.40 15.69
N THR A 2 14.13 32.19 15.15
CA THR A 2 15.35 31.75 14.47
C THR A 2 14.90 31.16 13.14
N THR A 3 14.93 32.00 12.11
CA THR A 3 14.55 31.66 10.74
C THR A 3 15.79 31.06 10.08
N PHE A 4 15.76 29.78 9.73
CA PHE A 4 16.78 29.20 8.86
C PHE A 4 16.45 29.61 7.41
N GLN A 5 17.13 30.65 6.92
CA GLN A 5 17.18 30.97 5.49
C GLN A 5 18.18 30.03 4.82
N PHE A 6 17.69 29.01 4.11
CA PHE A 6 18.51 28.34 3.11
C PHE A 6 18.54 29.22 1.85
N VAL A 7 19.74 29.67 1.50
CA VAL A 7 20.05 30.55 0.37
C VAL A 7 19.85 29.75 -0.93
N GLY A 8 19.14 30.35 -1.90
CA GLY A 8 18.65 29.68 -3.12
C GLY A 8 19.71 29.03 -4.02
N GLU A 9 20.98 29.45 -3.94
CA GLU A 9 22.05 28.97 -4.82
C GLU A 9 22.56 27.56 -4.45
N GLU A 10 22.60 27.18 -3.17
CA GLU A 10 22.99 25.80 -2.78
C GLU A 10 21.91 24.77 -3.15
N ARG A 11 20.67 25.23 -3.32
CA ARG A 11 19.51 24.41 -3.65
C ARG A 11 19.44 24.07 -5.14
N GLU A 12 19.80 25.02 -6.01
CA GLU A 12 19.93 24.79 -7.45
C GLU A 12 21.14 23.90 -7.77
N LEU A 13 22.27 24.06 -7.09
CA LEU A 13 23.46 23.21 -7.27
C LEU A 13 23.24 21.74 -6.85
N LEU A 14 22.41 21.48 -5.84
CA LEU A 14 22.01 20.12 -5.45
C LEU A 14 21.06 19.47 -6.47
N LEU A 15 20.15 20.25 -7.03
CA LEU A 15 19.23 19.83 -8.10
C LEU A 15 19.96 19.62 -9.43
N GLU A 16 20.93 20.46 -9.78
CA GLU A 16 21.78 20.29 -10.95
C GLU A 16 22.62 19.03 -10.85
N LYS A 17 23.19 18.71 -9.68
CA LYS A 17 23.90 17.43 -9.47
C LYS A 17 22.98 16.22 -9.59
N PHE A 18 21.76 16.28 -9.03
CA PHE A 18 20.77 15.21 -9.18
C PHE A 18 20.29 15.05 -10.64
N LEU A 19 20.12 16.15 -11.36
CA LEU A 19 19.78 16.15 -12.78
C LEU A 19 20.95 15.70 -13.66
N HIS A 20 22.20 15.98 -13.29
CA HIS A 20 23.39 15.47 -13.97
C HIS A 20 23.58 13.97 -13.72
N ASP A 21 23.30 13.47 -12.52
CA ASP A 21 23.30 12.03 -12.21
C ASP A 21 22.15 11.31 -12.96
N MET A 22 20.99 11.97 -13.11
CA MET A 22 19.91 11.55 -14.02
C MET A 22 20.28 11.72 -15.52
N GLY A 23 21.29 12.53 -15.84
CA GLY A 23 21.85 12.70 -17.19
C GLY A 23 22.84 11.58 -17.56
N VAL A 24 23.61 11.09 -16.59
CA VAL A 24 24.44 9.86 -16.73
C VAL A 24 23.54 8.64 -17.02
N LEU A 25 22.32 8.67 -16.51
CA LEU A 25 21.23 7.71 -16.74
C LEU A 25 20.72 7.65 -18.20
N ASN A 26 20.94 8.68 -19.02
CA ASN A 26 20.59 8.66 -20.46
C ASN A 26 21.74 8.13 -21.35
N TYR A 27 22.98 8.03 -20.84
CA TYR A 27 24.15 7.61 -21.62
C TYR A 27 24.54 6.13 -21.38
N SER A 28 23.95 5.48 -20.38
CA SER A 28 24.32 4.11 -19.96
C SER A 28 23.54 2.99 -20.65
N THR A 29 22.68 3.30 -21.64
CA THR A 29 21.90 2.35 -22.46
C THR A 29 22.75 1.50 -23.43
N GLY A 30 24.02 1.19 -23.09
CA GLY A 30 25.00 0.67 -24.04
C GLY A 30 25.72 -0.64 -23.69
N HIS A 31 26.15 -0.89 -22.44
CA HIS A 31 26.93 -2.11 -22.10
C HIS A 31 26.94 -2.41 -20.57
N PRO A 32 27.13 -3.69 -20.15
CA PRO A 32 27.00 -4.10 -18.75
C PRO A 32 28.22 -3.69 -17.92
N PHE A 33 28.00 -2.99 -16.81
CA PHE A 33 29.06 -2.70 -15.85
C PHE A 33 29.21 -3.85 -14.85
N ILE A 34 30.27 -4.65 -15.03
CA ILE A 34 30.75 -5.63 -14.05
C ILE A 34 31.77 -4.91 -13.15
N GLY A 35 31.38 -4.57 -11.91
CA GLY A 35 32.28 -3.86 -11.00
C GLY A 35 31.80 -3.70 -9.57
N ARG A 36 32.06 -4.72 -8.74
CA ARG A 36 32.34 -4.73 -7.29
C ARG A 36 31.56 -3.78 -6.35
N SER A 37 30.74 -4.42 -5.51
CA SER A 37 30.53 -4.18 -4.06
C SER A 37 30.41 -2.73 -3.55
N GLN A 38 29.24 -2.43 -2.95
CA GLN A 38 28.93 -1.31 -2.02
C GLN A 38 28.05 -0.15 -2.51
N ILE A 39 27.20 -0.34 -3.52
CA ILE A 39 26.10 0.61 -3.77
C ILE A 39 24.83 -0.17 -4.09
N THR A 40 24.19 -0.76 -3.08
CA THR A 40 22.96 -1.55 -3.28
C THR A 40 21.73 -0.64 -3.46
N GLY A 41 21.53 0.36 -2.58
CA GLY A 41 20.32 1.19 -2.65
C GLY A 41 20.18 2.10 -3.88
N ILE A 42 21.29 2.62 -4.44
CA ILE A 42 21.23 3.46 -5.66
C ILE A 42 21.15 2.57 -6.90
N ARG A 43 21.79 1.41 -6.92
CA ARG A 43 21.64 0.43 -8.01
C ARG A 43 20.20 -0.09 -8.10
N ASP A 44 19.61 -0.48 -6.97
CA ASP A 44 18.20 -0.93 -6.92
C ASP A 44 17.25 0.21 -7.34
N ALA A 45 17.58 1.47 -7.00
CA ALA A 45 16.86 2.65 -7.45
C ALA A 45 17.02 2.91 -8.96
N LEU A 46 18.20 2.67 -9.52
CA LEU A 46 18.51 2.80 -10.95
C LEU A 46 17.81 1.71 -11.76
N ASP A 47 17.84 0.46 -11.30
CA ASP A 47 17.18 -0.69 -11.92
C ASP A 47 15.65 -0.52 -11.88
N ALA A 48 15.09 -0.02 -10.76
CA ALA A 48 13.66 0.28 -10.66
C ALA A 48 13.20 1.46 -11.53
N ALA A 49 14.03 2.50 -11.67
CA ALA A 49 13.70 3.67 -12.49
C ALA A 49 13.78 3.38 -14.00
N THR A 50 14.62 2.43 -14.43
CA THR A 50 14.84 2.12 -15.87
C THR A 50 13.98 0.97 -16.41
N VAL A 51 13.49 0.06 -15.55
CA VAL A 51 12.84 -1.20 -16.02
C VAL A 51 11.31 -1.17 -15.91
N GLY A 52 10.73 -0.14 -15.32
CA GLY A 52 9.28 0.05 -15.27
C GLY A 52 8.56 -0.77 -14.17
N PRO A 53 7.22 -0.87 -14.23
CA PRO A 53 6.36 -1.39 -13.15
C PRO A 53 6.68 -2.83 -12.72
N MET A 54 7.36 -3.62 -13.57
CA MET A 54 7.76 -5.00 -13.25
C MET A 54 8.74 -5.09 -12.07
N MET A 55 9.55 -4.05 -11.80
CA MET A 55 10.44 -3.99 -10.62
C MET A 55 9.83 -3.26 -9.42
N ALA A 56 8.56 -2.86 -9.47
CA ALA A 56 7.86 -2.25 -8.33
C ALA A 56 7.89 -3.18 -7.10
N VAL A 57 7.92 -4.50 -7.33
CA VAL A 57 8.07 -5.54 -6.30
C VAL A 57 9.53 -5.73 -5.85
N GLU A 58 10.50 -5.45 -6.73
CA GLU A 58 11.92 -5.82 -6.56
C GLU A 58 12.78 -4.73 -5.88
N ALA A 59 12.32 -3.47 -5.83
CA ALA A 59 13.05 -2.38 -5.18
C ALA A 59 12.25 -1.65 -4.07
N PRO A 60 11.88 -2.32 -2.96
CA PRO A 60 11.11 -1.68 -1.89
C PRO A 60 11.81 -0.45 -1.28
N ALA A 61 13.14 -0.51 -1.10
CA ALA A 61 13.89 0.58 -0.51
C ALA A 61 13.82 1.89 -1.31
N TYR A 62 13.71 1.81 -2.64
CA TYR A 62 13.57 2.98 -3.51
C TYR A 62 12.28 3.74 -3.21
N HIS A 63 11.15 3.02 -3.13
CA HIS A 63 9.83 3.61 -2.97
C HIS A 63 9.74 4.45 -1.69
N TYR A 64 10.26 3.96 -0.56
CA TYR A 64 10.21 4.72 0.70
C TYR A 64 11.29 5.77 0.85
N LYS A 65 12.51 5.48 0.40
CA LYS A 65 13.65 6.37 0.65
C LYS A 65 13.75 7.49 -0.37
N ILE A 66 13.20 7.28 -1.57
CA ILE A 66 13.37 8.20 -2.72
C ILE A 66 12.01 8.54 -3.33
N GLY A 67 11.25 7.55 -3.83
CA GLY A 67 10.03 7.78 -4.61
C GLY A 67 8.98 8.62 -3.89
N MET A 68 8.53 8.17 -2.71
CA MET A 68 7.50 8.86 -1.92
C MET A 68 7.96 10.23 -1.38
N PRO A 69 9.18 10.38 -0.81
CA PRO A 69 9.69 11.70 -0.44
C PRO A 69 9.74 12.69 -1.62
N LEU A 70 10.22 12.24 -2.79
CA LEU A 70 10.26 13.06 -3.99
C LEU A 70 8.86 13.46 -4.44
N LEU A 71 7.92 12.53 -4.46
CA LEU A 71 6.53 12.82 -4.81
C LEU A 71 5.88 13.82 -3.88
N ARG A 72 6.02 13.64 -2.56
CA ARG A 72 5.48 14.58 -1.56
C ARG A 72 6.11 15.96 -1.72
N HIS A 73 7.41 16.02 -2.02
CA HIS A 73 8.08 17.28 -2.31
C HIS A 73 7.49 17.96 -3.57
N LEU A 74 7.36 17.23 -4.67
CA LEU A 74 6.78 17.74 -5.91
C LEU A 74 5.32 18.19 -5.74
N GLN A 75 4.53 17.45 -4.96
CA GLN A 75 3.17 17.84 -4.60
C GLN A 75 3.16 19.12 -3.77
N SER A 76 4.06 19.28 -2.80
CA SER A 76 4.15 20.49 -1.97
C SER A 76 4.52 21.75 -2.76
N LEU A 77 5.25 21.60 -3.87
CA LEU A 77 5.63 22.69 -4.76
C LEU A 77 4.50 23.07 -5.73
N ARG A 78 3.57 22.15 -5.99
CA ARG A 78 2.48 22.31 -6.95
C ARG A 78 1.19 22.68 -6.24
N VAL A 79 1.15 23.91 -5.73
CA VAL A 79 -0.07 24.58 -5.24
C VAL A 79 -0.97 25.07 -6.41
N PHE A 80 -0.69 24.66 -7.66
CA PHE A 80 -1.29 25.26 -8.86
C PHE A 80 -2.37 24.39 -9.52
N SER A 81 -3.62 24.85 -9.36
CA SER A 81 -4.71 24.85 -10.35
C SER A 81 -4.81 23.63 -11.27
N ILE A 82 -5.67 22.68 -10.88
CA ILE A 82 -6.35 21.76 -11.81
C ILE A 82 -7.02 22.66 -12.85
N GLY A 83 -6.45 22.72 -14.06
CA GLY A 83 -7.04 23.47 -15.16
C GLY A 83 -8.34 22.80 -15.60
N PRO A 84 -9.26 23.54 -16.26
CA PRO A 84 -10.56 23.01 -16.70
C PRO A 84 -10.47 21.87 -17.74
N GLU A 85 -9.29 21.59 -18.28
CA GLU A 85 -9.04 20.57 -19.32
C GLU A 85 -8.44 19.27 -18.78
N ALA A 86 -8.46 19.04 -17.46
CA ALA A 86 -7.89 17.83 -16.87
C ALA A 86 -8.95 16.73 -16.70
N HIS A 87 -8.71 15.57 -17.30
CA HIS A 87 -9.49 14.34 -17.11
C HIS A 87 -9.21 13.75 -15.73
N ARG A 88 -10.26 13.46 -14.97
CA ARG A 88 -10.14 12.83 -13.66
C ARG A 88 -10.07 11.34 -13.85
N TRP A 89 -9.20 10.67 -13.11
CA TRP A 89 -9.17 9.22 -13.11
C TRP A 89 -9.06 8.66 -11.71
N SER A 90 -9.43 7.39 -11.53
CA SER A 90 -9.18 6.68 -10.28
C SER A 90 -8.89 5.20 -10.47
N ILE A 91 -8.02 4.67 -9.61
CA ILE A 91 -7.80 3.23 -9.41
C ILE A 91 -8.41 2.87 -8.06
N THR A 92 -9.25 1.83 -8.01
CA THR A 92 -9.87 1.34 -6.77
C THR A 92 -9.53 -0.12 -6.53
N TYR A 93 -9.11 -0.44 -5.30
CA TYR A 93 -8.90 -1.80 -4.81
C TYR A 93 -9.93 -2.11 -3.72
N ASP A 94 -10.86 -3.02 -4.02
CA ASP A 94 -11.85 -3.48 -3.05
C ASP A 94 -11.30 -4.63 -2.20
N TYR A 95 -11.63 -4.58 -0.91
CA TYR A 95 -11.26 -5.51 0.14
C TYR A 95 -9.75 -5.78 0.22
N LEU A 96 -8.93 -4.74 0.02
CA LEU A 96 -7.47 -4.85 -0.03
C LEU A 96 -6.90 -5.42 1.27
N ILE A 97 -7.43 -5.04 2.43
CA ILE A 97 -7.02 -5.62 3.72
C ILE A 97 -7.23 -7.14 3.79
N PHE A 98 -8.32 -7.66 3.19
CA PHE A 98 -8.60 -9.10 3.20
C PHE A 98 -7.59 -9.83 2.33
N ARG A 99 -7.15 -9.24 1.21
CA ARG A 99 -6.09 -9.80 0.35
C ARG A 99 -4.75 -9.83 1.08
N ILE A 100 -4.39 -8.74 1.76
CA ILE A 100 -3.17 -8.68 2.58
C ILE A 100 -3.23 -9.72 3.70
N ALA A 101 -4.35 -9.81 4.41
CA ALA A 101 -4.53 -10.79 5.48
C ALA A 101 -4.45 -12.23 4.95
N ALA A 102 -5.10 -12.54 3.82
CA ALA A 102 -5.02 -13.83 3.15
C ALA A 102 -3.58 -14.16 2.72
N HIS A 103 -2.85 -13.19 2.17
CA HIS A 103 -1.45 -13.35 1.76
C HIS A 103 -0.56 -13.73 2.94
N TYR A 104 -0.64 -12.97 4.04
CA TYR A 104 0.20 -13.18 5.21
C TYR A 104 -0.14 -14.46 5.98
N THR A 105 -1.42 -14.74 6.16
CA THR A 105 -1.87 -15.93 6.89
C THR A 105 -1.82 -17.19 6.04
N ARG A 106 -1.74 -17.04 4.71
CA ARG A 106 -1.84 -18.12 3.72
C ARG A 106 -3.09 -18.98 3.93
N ASP A 107 -4.18 -18.37 4.39
CA ASP A 107 -5.43 -19.08 4.64
C ASP A 107 -6.07 -19.52 3.31
N PRO A 108 -6.21 -20.84 3.07
CA PRO A 108 -6.69 -21.35 1.79
C PRO A 108 -8.17 -21.01 1.54
N THR A 109 -8.96 -20.81 2.59
CA THR A 109 -10.39 -20.46 2.47
C THR A 109 -10.53 -19.02 1.97
N MET A 110 -9.81 -18.09 2.60
CA MET A 110 -9.79 -16.69 2.16
C MET A 110 -9.21 -16.54 0.76
N ILE A 111 -8.10 -17.22 0.45
CA ILE A 111 -7.53 -17.23 -0.91
C ILE A 111 -8.55 -17.75 -1.92
N LYS A 112 -9.28 -18.82 -1.59
CA LYS A 112 -10.32 -19.38 -2.46
C LYS A 112 -11.45 -18.40 -2.72
N TRP A 113 -11.88 -17.59 -1.74
CA TRP A 113 -12.90 -16.55 -1.98
C TRP A 113 -12.49 -15.60 -3.10
N PHE A 114 -11.20 -15.21 -3.16
CA PHE A 114 -10.69 -14.37 -4.23
C PHE A 114 -10.60 -15.09 -5.58
N ILE A 115 -10.13 -16.35 -5.59
CA ILE A 115 -10.08 -17.15 -6.82
C ILE A 115 -11.48 -17.36 -7.42
N ASP A 116 -12.48 -17.58 -6.56
CA ASP A 116 -13.87 -17.79 -6.95
C ASP A 116 -14.61 -16.46 -7.27
N GLY A 117 -13.95 -15.30 -7.14
CA GLY A 117 -14.54 -13.98 -7.41
C GLY A 117 -15.64 -13.56 -6.41
N LYS A 118 -15.59 -14.07 -5.19
CA LYS A 118 -16.59 -13.82 -4.13
C LYS A 118 -16.29 -12.53 -3.37
N ASP A 119 -17.33 -11.92 -2.79
CA ASP A 119 -17.17 -10.81 -1.84
C ASP A 119 -16.63 -11.38 -0.50
N PRO A 120 -15.36 -11.10 -0.13
CA PRO A 120 -14.74 -11.70 1.04
C PRO A 120 -15.37 -11.23 2.36
N LEU A 121 -15.94 -10.03 2.42
CA LEU A 121 -16.64 -9.56 3.61
C LEU A 121 -17.95 -10.31 3.80
N HIS A 122 -18.70 -10.53 2.72
CA HIS A 122 -19.92 -11.32 2.77
C HIS A 122 -19.62 -12.76 3.21
N GLU A 123 -18.62 -13.40 2.60
CA GLU A 123 -18.22 -14.77 2.95
C GLU A 123 -17.72 -14.87 4.40
N PHE A 124 -16.97 -13.86 4.88
CA PHE A 124 -16.56 -13.79 6.28
C PHE A 124 -17.76 -13.65 7.24
N GLY A 125 -18.76 -12.86 6.86
CA GLY A 125 -20.04 -12.75 7.58
C GLY A 125 -20.78 -14.10 7.65
N GLU A 126 -20.85 -14.85 6.54
CA GLU A 126 -21.47 -16.19 6.51
C GLU A 126 -20.71 -17.21 7.38
N VAL A 127 -19.37 -17.17 7.37
CA VAL A 127 -18.55 -18.03 8.22
C VAL A 127 -18.79 -17.74 9.70
N THR A 128 -18.84 -16.46 10.06
CA THR A 128 -18.96 -15.97 11.45
C THR A 128 -20.40 -15.85 11.94
N GLN A 129 -21.39 -15.98 11.05
CA GLN A 129 -22.81 -15.76 11.32
C GLN A 129 -23.11 -14.34 11.84
N LEU A 130 -22.36 -13.36 11.34
CA LEU A 130 -22.47 -11.96 11.72
C LEU A 130 -23.07 -11.12 10.58
N GLY A 131 -23.78 -10.05 10.95
CA GLY A 131 -24.20 -9.03 9.98
C GLY A 131 -22.99 -8.33 9.36
N ARG A 132 -23.17 -7.65 8.22
CA ARG A 132 -22.06 -7.02 7.48
C ARG A 132 -21.15 -6.12 8.34
N ASN A 133 -21.75 -5.25 9.15
CA ASN A 133 -20.99 -4.31 10.00
C ASN A 133 -20.33 -5.02 11.19
N GLU A 134 -21.00 -6.00 11.78
CA GLU A 134 -20.44 -6.81 12.87
C GLU A 134 -19.28 -7.67 12.38
N ALA A 135 -19.43 -8.29 11.21
CA ALA A 135 -18.39 -9.05 10.54
C ALA A 135 -17.16 -8.16 10.28
N MET A 136 -17.37 -6.91 9.86
CA MET A 136 -16.28 -5.96 9.66
C MET A 136 -15.57 -5.61 10.96
N SER A 137 -16.32 -5.18 11.96
CA SER A 137 -15.80 -4.84 13.29
C SER A 137 -15.02 -6.02 13.88
N PHE A 138 -15.60 -7.21 13.81
CA PHE A 138 -14.98 -8.44 14.29
C PHE A 138 -13.71 -8.81 13.53
N PHE A 139 -13.69 -8.64 12.20
CA PHE A 139 -12.48 -8.85 11.40
C PHE A 139 -11.36 -7.89 11.80
N LEU A 140 -11.66 -6.59 11.91
CA LEU A 140 -10.71 -5.57 12.34
C LEU A 140 -10.10 -5.89 13.71
N TRP A 141 -10.94 -6.29 14.66
CA TRP A 141 -10.50 -6.71 15.98
C TRP A 141 -9.50 -7.86 15.96
N LEU A 142 -9.73 -8.86 15.09
CA LEU A 142 -8.77 -9.95 14.89
C LEU A 142 -7.44 -9.43 14.34
N LEU A 143 -7.47 -8.47 13.41
CA LEU A 143 -6.26 -7.85 12.85
C LEU A 143 -5.54 -6.92 13.84
N CYS A 144 -6.24 -6.38 14.82
CA CYS A 144 -5.69 -5.68 15.98
C CYS A 144 -5.17 -6.65 17.06
N GLY A 145 -5.02 -7.95 16.77
CA GLY A 145 -4.49 -8.92 17.72
C GLY A 145 -5.42 -9.17 18.90
N GLU A 146 -6.73 -9.02 18.70
CA GLU A 146 -7.77 -9.13 19.73
C GLU A 146 -7.72 -8.03 20.81
N ASP A 147 -7.01 -6.93 20.54
CA ASP A 147 -6.88 -5.80 21.46
C ASP A 147 -7.98 -4.75 21.21
N MET A 148 -8.92 -4.66 22.15
CA MET A 148 -10.00 -3.66 22.12
C MET A 148 -9.48 -2.22 22.25
N VAL A 149 -8.43 -1.99 23.02
CA VAL A 149 -7.87 -0.64 23.23
C VAL A 149 -7.24 -0.16 21.93
N LEU A 150 -6.52 -1.04 21.22
CA LEU A 150 -5.97 -0.71 19.91
C LEU A 150 -7.09 -0.48 18.90
N MET A 151 -8.14 -1.31 18.89
CA MET A 151 -9.28 -1.13 18.01
C MET A 151 -10.01 0.20 18.26
N GLU A 152 -10.25 0.56 19.51
CA GLU A 152 -10.86 1.85 19.88
C GLU A 152 -10.01 3.03 19.44
N LYS A 153 -8.69 2.89 19.50
CA LYS A 153 -7.74 3.92 19.10
C LYS A 153 -7.66 4.10 17.58
N GLU A 154 -7.53 3.01 16.83
CA GLU A 154 -7.27 3.07 15.38
C GLU A 154 -8.55 3.00 14.53
N HIS A 155 -9.64 2.43 15.07
CA HIS A 155 -10.92 2.20 14.38
C HIS A 155 -12.17 2.52 15.24
N PRO A 156 -12.25 3.71 15.86
CA PRO A 156 -13.31 4.05 16.82
C PRO A 156 -14.74 3.87 16.29
N GLN A 157 -14.97 4.14 15.00
CA GLN A 157 -16.26 4.01 14.32
C GLN A 157 -16.80 2.57 14.30
N TRP A 158 -15.89 1.59 14.26
CA TRP A 158 -16.26 0.18 14.14
C TRP A 158 -16.58 -0.46 15.48
N VAL A 159 -16.08 0.10 16.59
CA VAL A 159 -16.30 -0.41 17.96
C VAL A 159 -17.78 -0.59 18.27
N SER A 160 -18.63 0.33 17.83
CA SER A 160 -20.08 0.28 18.06
C SER A 160 -20.79 -0.90 17.39
N HIS A 161 -20.13 -1.56 16.44
CA HIS A 161 -20.62 -2.73 15.73
C HIS A 161 -19.98 -4.03 16.22
N MET A 162 -19.20 -4.02 17.30
CA MET A 162 -18.61 -5.25 17.81
C MET A 162 -19.71 -6.21 18.29
N PRO A 163 -19.67 -7.51 17.94
CA PRO A 163 -20.57 -8.50 18.53
C PRO A 163 -20.43 -8.52 20.07
N ASP A 164 -21.53 -8.79 20.77
CA ASP A 164 -21.58 -8.79 22.25
C ASP A 164 -20.53 -9.71 22.90
N ASN A 165 -20.18 -10.81 22.23
CA ASN A 165 -19.19 -11.77 22.73
C ASN A 165 -18.21 -12.19 21.61
N PRO A 166 -17.21 -11.36 21.28
CA PRO A 166 -16.30 -11.62 20.17
C PRO A 166 -15.43 -12.86 20.42
N GLN A 167 -15.08 -13.13 21.68
CA GLN A 167 -14.30 -14.32 22.05
C GLN A 167 -15.08 -15.62 21.80
N MET A 168 -16.38 -15.64 22.06
CA MET A 168 -17.23 -16.79 21.75
C MET A 168 -17.38 -16.98 20.24
N VAL A 169 -17.61 -15.91 19.48
CA VAL A 169 -17.68 -15.97 18.00
C VAL A 169 -16.38 -16.55 17.44
N LYS A 170 -15.22 -16.09 17.95
CA LYS A 170 -13.90 -16.61 17.58
C LYS A 170 -13.79 -18.12 17.80
N ALA A 171 -14.07 -18.58 19.02
CA ALA A 171 -13.97 -19.98 19.39
C ALA A 171 -14.94 -20.90 18.62
N GLN A 172 -16.13 -20.39 18.27
CA GLN A 172 -17.14 -21.17 17.56
C GLN A 172 -16.94 -21.20 16.04
N HIS A 173 -16.47 -20.09 15.46
CA HIS A 173 -16.44 -19.92 14.01
C HIS A 173 -15.02 -19.83 13.46
N ILE A 174 -14.18 -18.94 14.00
CA ILE A 174 -12.83 -18.71 13.46
C ILE A 174 -11.95 -19.93 13.68
N ASP A 175 -11.84 -20.40 14.93
CA ASP A 175 -10.97 -21.51 15.31
C ASP A 175 -11.37 -22.84 14.66
N LYS A 176 -12.63 -22.96 14.20
CA LYS A 176 -13.16 -24.18 13.59
C LYS A 176 -13.22 -24.13 12.06
N LYS A 177 -13.61 -22.99 11.47
CA LYS A 177 -13.89 -22.87 10.03
C LYS A 177 -12.76 -22.23 9.24
N ILE A 178 -11.97 -21.34 9.86
CA ILE A 178 -10.79 -20.72 9.25
C ILE A 178 -9.60 -20.73 10.22
N PRO A 179 -9.17 -21.94 10.69
CA PRO A 179 -8.09 -22.07 11.67
C PRO A 179 -6.73 -21.58 11.14
N SER A 180 -6.47 -21.71 9.83
CA SER A 180 -5.22 -21.25 9.21
C SER A 180 -5.08 -19.73 9.29
N PHE A 181 -6.17 -18.99 9.07
CA PHE A 181 -6.22 -17.55 9.31
C PHE A 181 -5.82 -17.21 10.75
N ARG A 182 -6.44 -17.86 11.75
CA ARG A 182 -6.13 -17.63 13.17
C ARG A 182 -4.66 -17.90 13.48
N MET A 183 -4.17 -19.08 13.09
CA MET A 183 -2.78 -19.48 13.33
C MET A 183 -1.78 -18.56 12.62
N GLY A 184 -2.11 -18.09 11.41
CA GLY A 184 -1.30 -17.11 10.69
C GLY A 184 -1.14 -15.80 11.47
N LEU A 185 -2.24 -15.28 12.05
CA LEU A 185 -2.17 -14.08 12.89
C LEU A 185 -1.34 -14.31 14.17
N ILE A 186 -1.48 -15.47 14.83
CA ILE A 186 -0.64 -15.84 15.99
C ILE A 186 0.84 -15.82 15.60
N ASN A 187 1.19 -16.52 14.51
CA ASN A 187 2.57 -16.64 14.07
C ASN A 187 3.19 -15.28 13.76
N LEU A 188 2.42 -14.36 13.16
CA LEU A 188 2.89 -12.99 12.92
C LEU A 188 3.17 -12.24 14.23
N MET A 189 2.26 -12.34 15.20
CA MET A 189 2.45 -11.70 16.51
C MET A 189 3.65 -12.29 17.27
N GLU A 190 3.78 -13.62 17.28
CA GLU A 190 4.89 -14.32 17.93
C GLU A 190 6.23 -13.96 17.28
N GLN A 191 6.29 -13.96 15.95
CA GLN A 191 7.49 -13.55 15.21
C GLN A 191 7.87 -12.10 15.55
N ALA A 192 6.90 -11.18 15.51
CA ALA A 192 7.14 -9.78 15.82
C ALA A 192 7.55 -9.57 17.29
N GLN A 193 7.04 -10.39 18.21
CA GLN A 193 7.41 -10.35 19.63
C GLN A 193 8.84 -10.84 19.85
N VAL A 194 9.26 -11.91 19.16
CA VAL A 194 10.64 -12.42 19.21
C VAL A 194 11.62 -11.39 18.64
N ASP A 195 11.31 -10.85 17.47
CA ASP A 195 12.18 -9.88 16.78
C ASP A 195 12.12 -8.47 17.40
N ARG A 196 11.11 -8.19 18.24
CA ARG A 196 10.76 -6.87 18.82
C ARG A 196 10.59 -5.77 17.76
N ARG A 197 10.27 -6.18 16.54
CA ARG A 197 10.09 -5.34 15.37
C ARG A 197 9.28 -6.10 14.34
N ALA A 198 8.64 -5.37 13.45
CA ALA A 198 7.89 -5.93 12.35
C ALA A 198 8.24 -5.23 11.04
N PHE A 199 8.01 -5.94 9.94
CA PHE A 199 8.17 -5.42 8.59
C PHE A 199 6.84 -5.51 7.86
N THR A 200 6.56 -4.52 7.03
CA THR A 200 5.47 -4.58 6.05
C THR A 200 5.88 -5.40 4.82
N PHE A 201 4.96 -5.59 3.87
CA PHE A 201 5.18 -6.39 2.66
C PHE A 201 6.36 -5.87 1.85
N TRP A 202 6.50 -4.54 1.74
CA TRP A 202 7.63 -3.89 1.07
C TRP A 202 8.77 -3.54 2.06
N GLY A 203 8.86 -4.23 3.20
CA GLY A 203 10.06 -4.19 4.06
C GLY A 203 10.24 -2.90 4.87
N ARG A 204 9.20 -2.09 5.06
CA ARG A 204 9.25 -0.93 5.97
C ARG A 204 9.31 -1.42 7.41
N LEU A 205 10.31 -0.95 8.15
CA LEU A 205 10.54 -1.31 9.54
C LEU A 205 9.57 -0.58 10.49
N SER A 206 9.06 -1.29 11.49
CA SER A 206 8.20 -0.74 12.53
C SER A 206 8.91 0.29 13.43
N PRO A 207 8.20 1.29 13.95
CA PRO A 207 8.68 2.10 15.08
C PRO A 207 9.13 1.23 16.26
N PRO A 208 10.08 1.70 17.08
CA PRO A 208 10.49 0.98 18.27
C PRO A 208 9.38 1.00 19.33
N ARG A 209 9.34 -0.02 20.20
CA ARG A 209 8.47 -0.11 21.39
C ARG A 209 6.97 -0.25 21.12
N LEU A 210 6.58 -0.77 19.96
CA LEU A 210 5.19 -1.18 19.72
C LEU A 210 4.87 -2.48 20.47
N SER A 211 3.63 -2.61 20.95
CA SER A 211 3.09 -3.86 21.49
C SER A 211 2.91 -4.92 20.39
N PRO A 212 2.78 -6.22 20.72
CA PRO A 212 2.54 -7.26 19.71
C PRO A 212 1.32 -7.00 18.82
N ALA A 213 0.23 -6.47 19.40
CA ALA A 213 -0.97 -6.06 18.68
C ALA A 213 -0.69 -4.91 17.69
N GLU A 214 0.03 -3.88 18.14
CA GLU A 214 0.44 -2.76 17.29
C GLU A 214 1.43 -3.19 16.19
N LEU A 215 2.29 -4.18 16.45
CA LEU A 215 3.19 -4.75 15.45
C LEU A 215 2.43 -5.52 14.37
N LEU A 216 1.44 -6.33 14.75
CA LEU A 216 0.55 -7.01 13.81
C LEU A 216 -0.22 -6.00 12.95
N HIS A 217 -0.84 -5.01 13.59
CA HIS A 217 -1.54 -3.92 12.91
C HIS A 217 -0.61 -3.19 11.95
N PHE A 218 0.60 -2.84 12.40
CA PHE A 218 1.62 -2.19 11.57
C PHE A 218 1.96 -3.02 10.32
N THR A 219 2.17 -4.33 10.47
CA THR A 219 2.47 -5.20 9.33
C THR A 219 1.31 -5.23 8.34
N LEU A 220 0.08 -5.46 8.79
CA LEU A 220 -1.06 -5.65 7.87
C LEU A 220 -1.50 -4.32 7.23
N PHE A 221 -1.83 -3.31 8.04
CA PHE A 221 -2.30 -2.01 7.54
C PHE A 221 -1.17 -1.19 6.92
N GLY A 222 0.05 -1.35 7.42
CA GLY A 222 1.22 -0.75 6.78
C GLY A 222 1.45 -1.34 5.39
N SER A 223 1.25 -2.64 5.18
CA SER A 223 1.36 -3.25 3.85
C SER A 223 0.32 -2.75 2.86
N VAL A 224 -0.91 -2.49 3.33
CA VAL A 224 -1.95 -1.82 2.51
C VAL A 224 -1.44 -0.46 2.03
N LYS A 225 -0.95 0.38 2.96
CA LYS A 225 -0.43 1.70 2.61
C LYS A 225 0.75 1.62 1.63
N ASP A 226 1.64 0.69 1.88
CA ASP A 226 2.87 0.53 1.11
C ASP A 226 2.58 0.10 -0.33
N LEU A 227 1.58 -0.78 -0.52
CA LEU A 227 1.10 -1.15 -1.85
C LEU A 227 0.59 0.07 -2.61
N LEU A 228 -0.21 0.93 -1.97
CA LEU A 228 -0.74 2.14 -2.59
C LEU A 228 0.37 3.14 -2.93
N ASP A 229 1.33 3.32 -2.02
CA ASP A 229 2.51 4.17 -2.24
C ASP A 229 3.31 3.68 -3.46
N VAL A 230 3.49 2.37 -3.62
CA VAL A 230 4.18 1.76 -4.77
C VAL A 230 3.42 2.00 -6.08
N VAL A 231 2.09 1.86 -6.10
CA VAL A 231 1.27 2.20 -7.29
C VAL A 231 1.46 3.66 -7.67
N VAL A 232 1.36 4.56 -6.68
CA VAL A 232 1.48 6.01 -6.88
C VAL A 232 2.85 6.39 -7.43
N VAL A 233 3.94 5.85 -6.86
CA VAL A 233 5.32 6.07 -7.36
C VAL A 233 5.49 5.51 -8.77
N SER A 234 4.96 4.31 -9.03
CA SER A 234 5.06 3.67 -10.35
C SER A 234 4.37 4.49 -11.42
N ILE A 235 3.19 5.04 -11.13
CA ILE A 235 2.46 5.92 -12.03
C ILE A 235 3.24 7.22 -12.24
N ALA A 236 3.69 7.88 -11.16
CA ALA A 236 4.43 9.13 -11.21
C ALA A 236 5.70 9.08 -12.05
N ASN A 237 6.49 8.01 -11.92
CA ASN A 237 7.74 7.84 -12.65
C ASN A 237 7.55 7.68 -14.16
N ASN A 238 6.38 7.22 -14.61
CA ASN A 238 6.08 7.01 -16.02
C ASN A 238 5.50 8.27 -16.71
N GLY A 239 5.97 9.46 -16.33
CA GLY A 239 5.62 10.72 -17.01
C GLY A 239 4.28 11.33 -16.60
N SER A 240 3.68 10.81 -15.52
CA SER A 240 2.43 11.24 -14.91
C SER A 240 2.62 12.59 -14.18
N SER A 241 3.00 13.62 -14.93
CA SER A 241 3.49 14.90 -14.44
C SER A 241 2.39 15.88 -14.00
N ASN A 242 1.12 15.48 -13.89
CA ASN A 242 0.00 16.34 -13.46
C ASN A 242 -0.88 15.74 -12.34
N HIS A 243 -0.36 14.78 -11.59
CA HIS A 243 -1.22 13.93 -10.78
C HIS A 243 -1.22 14.29 -9.31
N TRP A 244 -2.43 14.54 -8.82
CA TRP A 244 -2.72 14.70 -7.42
C TRP A 244 -3.32 13.42 -6.90
N PHE A 245 -2.55 12.70 -6.09
CA PHE A 245 -2.97 11.44 -5.50
C PHE A 245 -3.31 11.68 -4.05
N ARG A 246 -4.58 11.45 -3.72
CA ARG A 246 -4.99 11.20 -2.35
C ARG A 246 -5.60 9.80 -2.30
N THR A 247 -5.25 9.05 -1.27
CA THR A 247 -6.18 8.06 -0.72
C THR A 247 -7.45 8.83 -0.38
N ASP A 248 -8.61 8.40 -0.88
CA ASP A 248 -9.89 9.12 -0.71
C ASP A 248 -10.15 9.48 0.77
N GLU A 249 -9.74 10.68 1.18
CA GLU A 249 -9.82 11.21 2.55
C GLU A 249 -11.27 11.56 2.92
N GLU A 250 -12.21 11.59 1.96
CA GLU A 250 -13.62 11.82 2.27
C GLU A 250 -14.25 10.61 2.99
N ASN A 251 -13.59 9.44 3.00
CA ASN A 251 -13.89 8.28 3.85
C ASN A 251 -12.62 7.76 4.56
N GLU A 252 -11.92 8.63 5.30
CA GLU A 252 -10.72 8.29 6.11
C GLU A 252 -10.84 6.98 6.91
N LEU A 253 -12.06 6.59 7.27
CA LEU A 253 -12.34 5.47 8.17
C LEU A 253 -12.17 4.08 7.54
N ASP A 254 -12.30 3.94 6.21
CA ASP A 254 -12.39 2.65 5.51
C ASP A 254 -11.47 2.52 4.29
N TYR A 255 -10.42 3.36 4.20
CA TYR A 255 -9.51 3.39 3.04
C TYR A 255 -8.83 2.04 2.75
N TRP A 256 -8.77 1.14 3.73
CA TRP A 256 -8.21 -0.21 3.63
C TRP A 256 -9.23 -1.24 3.10
N LEU A 257 -10.53 -0.94 3.15
CA LEU A 257 -11.60 -1.70 2.48
C LEU A 257 -11.78 -1.31 1.04
N ARG A 258 -11.69 -0.02 0.75
CA ARG A 258 -11.82 0.49 -0.61
C ARG A 258 -10.71 1.49 -0.83
N ALA A 259 -9.54 0.97 -1.16
CA ALA A 259 -8.37 1.80 -1.36
C ALA A 259 -8.45 2.45 -2.75
N ARG A 260 -8.53 3.77 -2.77
CA ARG A 260 -8.70 4.52 -4.02
C ARG A 260 -7.55 5.48 -4.20
N ILE A 261 -6.97 5.46 -5.40
CA ILE A 261 -6.00 6.45 -5.88
C ILE A 261 -6.75 7.30 -6.89
N VAL A 262 -6.82 8.61 -6.68
CA VAL A 262 -7.38 9.57 -7.66
C VAL A 262 -6.22 10.28 -8.35
N GLY A 263 -6.38 10.67 -9.60
CA GLY A 263 -5.41 11.48 -10.32
C GLY A 263 -6.07 12.32 -11.41
N TYR A 264 -5.28 13.18 -12.04
CA TYR A 264 -5.72 14.04 -13.14
C TYR A 264 -4.71 14.00 -14.27
N ASN A 265 -5.18 13.80 -15.50
CA ASN A 265 -4.35 13.80 -16.70
C ASN A 265 -4.81 14.91 -17.67
N ARG A 266 -3.86 15.49 -18.41
CA ARG A 266 -4.12 16.46 -19.50
C ARG A 266 -3.87 15.85 -20.90
N ASP A 267 -3.53 14.56 -20.97
CA ASP A 267 -3.31 13.89 -22.25
C ASP A 267 -4.61 13.78 -23.07
N ALA A 268 -4.49 13.99 -24.37
CA ALA A 268 -5.62 13.97 -25.30
C ALA A 268 -6.15 12.56 -25.61
N ASP A 269 -5.40 11.50 -25.28
CA ASP A 269 -5.80 10.10 -25.54
C ASP A 269 -6.19 9.38 -24.23
N VAL A 270 -7.45 9.55 -23.86
CA VAL A 270 -8.08 8.92 -22.69
C VAL A 270 -8.00 7.38 -22.75
N GLN A 271 -8.11 6.79 -23.94
CA GLN A 271 -8.11 5.32 -24.08
C GLN A 271 -6.72 4.73 -23.83
N GLN A 272 -5.67 5.35 -24.38
CA GLN A 272 -4.30 4.94 -24.09
C GLN A 272 -3.97 5.09 -22.61
N TRP A 273 -4.44 6.18 -21.98
CA TRP A 273 -4.24 6.39 -20.55
C TRP A 273 -4.97 5.34 -19.69
N GLN A 274 -6.21 4.99 -20.03
CA GLN A 274 -6.95 3.93 -19.33
C GLN A 274 -6.22 2.58 -19.44
N GLN A 275 -5.78 2.17 -20.63
CA GLN A 275 -5.05 0.92 -20.82
C GLN A 275 -3.74 0.90 -20.03
N PHE A 276 -3.04 2.03 -19.98
CA PHE A 276 -1.83 2.18 -19.17
C PHE A 276 -2.13 2.00 -17.68
N LEU A 277 -3.16 2.65 -17.15
CA LEU A 277 -3.57 2.49 -15.76
C LEU A 277 -3.97 1.03 -15.45
N GLU A 278 -4.71 0.37 -16.34
CA GLU A 278 -5.10 -1.04 -16.19
C GLU A 278 -3.87 -1.97 -16.11
N ASN A 279 -2.85 -1.71 -16.95
CA ASN A 279 -1.61 -2.48 -16.95
C ASN A 279 -0.77 -2.28 -15.67
N ILE A 280 -0.71 -1.07 -15.13
CA ILE A 280 0.07 -0.78 -13.93
C ILE A 280 -0.67 -1.19 -12.65
N ALA A 281 -1.98 -1.05 -12.62
CA ALA A 281 -2.74 -1.19 -11.38
C ALA A 281 -2.67 -2.60 -10.77
N GLY A 282 -2.37 -3.63 -11.58
CA GLY A 282 -2.13 -4.99 -11.10
C GLY A 282 -0.75 -5.21 -10.44
N LEU A 283 0.19 -4.28 -10.56
CA LEU A 283 1.58 -4.37 -10.04
C LEU A 283 2.29 -5.72 -10.29
N ASN A 284 1.93 -6.41 -11.38
CA ASN A 284 2.41 -7.77 -11.69
C ASN A 284 2.10 -8.81 -10.59
N ASP A 285 0.89 -8.76 -10.01
CA ASP A 285 0.35 -9.74 -9.04
C ASP A 285 1.25 -10.00 -7.80
N PRO A 286 1.59 -8.96 -7.00
CA PRO A 286 2.54 -9.08 -5.90
C PRO A 286 2.07 -10.02 -4.79
N LEU A 287 0.75 -10.18 -4.60
CA LEU A 287 0.17 -10.97 -3.51
C LEU A 287 -0.01 -12.47 -3.83
N MET A 288 0.59 -12.96 -4.92
CA MET A 288 0.67 -14.39 -5.33
C MET A 288 -0.52 -15.26 -4.89
N GLY A 289 -1.54 -15.36 -5.75
CA GLY A 289 -2.76 -16.16 -5.47
C GLY A 289 -3.97 -15.33 -5.02
N THR A 290 -3.75 -14.07 -4.63
CA THR A 290 -4.82 -13.07 -4.43
C THR A 290 -4.57 -11.85 -5.32
N LYS A 291 -5.00 -11.91 -6.59
CA LYS A 291 -4.73 -10.87 -7.58
C LYS A 291 -5.18 -9.49 -7.12
N LEU A 292 -4.52 -8.43 -7.57
CA LEU A 292 -5.01 -7.07 -7.33
C LEU A 292 -6.06 -6.74 -8.40
N ASP A 293 -7.33 -7.00 -8.10
CA ASP A 293 -8.46 -6.72 -9.01
C ASP A 293 -8.75 -5.21 -9.05
N ALA A 294 -7.83 -4.46 -9.65
CA ALA A 294 -7.92 -3.01 -9.73
C ALA A 294 -9.03 -2.55 -10.68
N LYS A 295 -9.88 -1.64 -10.18
CA LYS A 295 -10.91 -0.99 -11.00
C LYS A 295 -10.42 0.38 -11.44
N VAL A 296 -10.20 0.55 -12.74
CA VAL A 296 -9.79 1.81 -13.36
C VAL A 296 -11.02 2.56 -13.87
N ASN A 297 -11.07 3.86 -13.62
CA ASN A 297 -12.07 4.78 -14.19
C ASN A 297 -11.37 6.05 -14.69
N VAL A 298 -11.75 6.54 -15.87
CA VAL A 298 -11.27 7.81 -16.45
C VAL A 298 -12.49 8.62 -16.93
N GLU A 299 -12.64 9.84 -16.43
CA GLU A 299 -13.74 10.79 -16.64
C GLU A 299 -13.34 11.94 -17.57
#